data_AF-A0A938LLA2-F1
#
_entry.id   AF-A0A938LLA2-F1
#
_cell.length_a   1.000
_cell.length_b   1.000
_cell.length_c   1.000
_cell.angle_alpha   90.00
_cell.angle_beta   90.00
_cell.angle_gamma   90.00
#
_symmetry.space_group_name_H-M   'P 1'
#
loop_
_entity.id
_entity.type
_entity.pdbx_description
1 polymer ?
#
loop_
_entity_poly.entity_id
_entity_poly.type
_entity_poly.pdbx_seq_one_letter_code
_entity_poly.pdbx_strand_id
1 'polypeptide(L)'
;QIAGVAGWRLLFIVGILPALLVVLVMRRLREPDSWLKARDAARDAAARDAARDAAARGPSAPAARQAMGSIGELFGDPRWRRNAIVGIVLATAGVMGLWGVGFWSPELVRNQVLGGQPKDVQDWYASMAFLIQQMGAFLGIFAFSILTGIIGRRPTFVLSLLLGLATVIGVFGFMTQPSQIWWMCPLLGFSTLMVFGGYSIYFPELFPTRLRATGVGFCYNVARYVAAAAPFALGLLATAYAAPPGSGRAAQGLSELTLLGSLGSVDNPFRYACITVACIYVIGLFVLPFAPETKDKPLPE
;
A
#
# COMPACT_ATOMS: atom_id res chain seq x y z
N GLN A 1 16.32 10.85 27.98
CA GLN A 1 16.90 11.97 27.20
C GLN A 1 18.30 11.54 26.76
N ILE A 2 18.74 11.93 25.56
CA ILE A 2 20.12 11.68 25.10
C ILE A 2 20.77 13.06 24.99
N ALA A 3 21.83 13.31 25.76
CA ALA A 3 22.52 14.61 25.81
C ALA A 3 21.55 15.80 26.02
N GLY A 4 20.58 15.68 26.93
CA GLY A 4 19.59 16.73 27.21
C GLY A 4 18.49 16.92 26.15
N VAL A 5 18.55 16.19 25.03
CA VAL A 5 17.53 16.22 23.98
C VAL A 5 16.56 15.05 24.15
N ALA A 6 15.27 15.31 23.96
CA ALA A 6 14.25 14.27 23.91
C ALA A 6 14.55 13.32 22.74
N GLY A 7 14.66 12.01 23.00
CA GLY A 7 15.15 11.02 22.02
C GLY A 7 14.39 11.03 20.68
N TRP A 8 13.09 11.29 20.71
CA TRP A 8 12.25 11.40 19.51
C TRP A 8 12.71 12.52 18.55
N ARG A 9 13.29 13.62 19.07
CA ARG A 9 13.83 14.71 18.23
C ARG A 9 15.08 14.27 17.49
N LEU A 10 15.94 13.49 18.15
CA LEU A 10 17.14 12.96 17.52
C LEU A 10 16.78 11.98 16.38
N LEU A 11 15.71 11.19 16.54
CA LEU A 11 15.21 10.33 15.46
C LEU A 11 14.83 11.12 14.20
N PHE A 12 14.25 12.32 14.34
CA PHE A 12 13.98 13.19 13.20
C PHE A 12 15.26 13.69 12.51
N ILE A 13 16.32 14.00 13.27
CA ILE A 13 17.62 14.43 12.72
C ILE A 13 18.30 13.32 11.95
N VAL A 14 18.29 12.08 12.48
CA VAL A 14 18.82 10.91 11.77
C VAL A 14 18.13 10.71 10.42
N GLY A 15 16.83 11.01 10.34
CA GLY A 15 16.05 10.98 9.10
C GLY A 15 16.52 11.94 8.00
N ILE A 16 17.33 12.96 8.33
CA ILE A 16 17.90 13.91 7.34
C ILE A 16 19.04 13.26 6.54
N LEU A 17 19.79 12.33 7.15
CA LEU A 17 20.96 11.71 6.51
C LEU A 17 20.66 11.10 5.13
N PRO A 18 19.60 10.28 4.93
CA PRO A 18 19.28 9.75 3.61
C PRO A 18 18.82 10.82 2.60
N ALA A 19 18.32 11.99 3.05
CA ALA A 19 17.98 13.08 2.13
C ALA A 19 19.22 13.69 1.47
N LEU A 20 20.37 13.69 2.14
CA LEU A 20 21.64 14.14 1.57
C LEU A 20 22.10 13.25 0.40
N LEU A 21 21.77 11.95 0.44
CA LEU A 21 22.07 11.02 -0.65
C LEU A 21 21.28 11.37 -1.93
N VAL A 22 20.08 11.95 -1.82
CA VAL A 22 19.27 12.36 -2.98
C VAL A 22 20.02 13.36 -3.84
N VAL A 23 20.71 14.34 -3.24
CA VAL A 23 21.51 15.34 -3.97
C VAL A 23 22.62 14.67 -4.79
N LEU A 24 23.26 13.63 -4.23
CA LEU A 24 24.31 12.88 -4.92
C LEU A 24 23.74 12.06 -6.08
N VAL A 25 22.60 11.39 -5.87
CA VAL A 25 21.93 10.58 -6.89
C VAL A 25 21.46 11.46 -8.05
N MET A 26 20.81 12.59 -7.77
CA MET A 26 20.30 13.51 -8.81
C MET A 26 21.42 14.10 -9.68
N ARG A 27 22.62 14.30 -9.12
CA ARG A 27 23.78 14.79 -9.88
C ARG A 27 24.38 13.76 -10.85
N ARG A 28 24.18 12.46 -10.61
CA ARG A 28 24.80 11.38 -11.39
C ARG A 28 23.84 10.62 -12.29
N LEU A 29 22.53 10.68 -12.02
CA LEU A 29 21.52 9.94 -12.77
C LEU A 29 21.32 10.58 -14.15
N ARG A 30 21.49 9.80 -15.22
CA ARG A 30 21.22 10.21 -16.61
C ARG A 30 19.78 9.84 -16.98
N GLU A 31 19.14 10.69 -17.78
CA GLU A 31 17.78 10.44 -18.27
C GLU A 31 17.78 9.26 -19.28
N PRO A 32 16.80 8.34 -19.22
CA PRO A 32 16.71 7.22 -20.16
C PRO A 32 16.37 7.66 -21.59
N ASP A 33 16.94 6.98 -22.59
CA ASP A 33 16.68 7.28 -24.02
C ASP A 33 15.21 7.19 -24.42
N SER A 34 14.45 6.26 -23.83
CA SER A 34 13.01 6.13 -24.08
C SER A 34 12.22 7.35 -23.60
N TRP A 35 12.65 7.97 -22.50
CA TRP A 35 12.03 9.19 -21.99
C TRP A 35 12.43 10.40 -22.85
N LEU A 36 13.69 10.50 -23.27
CA LEU A 36 14.16 11.54 -24.19
C LEU A 36 13.35 11.52 -25.50
N LYS A 37 13.22 10.35 -26.12
CA LYS A 37 12.41 10.17 -27.34
C LYS A 37 10.95 10.55 -27.15
N ALA A 38 10.32 10.14 -26.05
CA ALA A 38 8.94 10.48 -25.75
C ALA A 38 8.75 11.97 -25.50
N ARG A 39 9.69 12.63 -24.80
CA ARG A 39 9.69 14.07 -24.56
C ARG A 39 9.82 14.85 -25.87
N ASP A 40 10.75 14.45 -26.72
CA ASP A 40 11.02 15.11 -27.99
C ASP A 40 9.82 14.94 -28.93
N ALA A 41 9.24 13.73 -29.02
CA ALA A 41 8.03 13.48 -29.80
C ALA A 41 6.81 14.28 -29.30
N ALA A 42 6.63 14.41 -27.98
CA ALA A 42 5.56 15.24 -27.40
C ALA A 42 5.78 16.73 -27.69
N ARG A 43 7.03 17.20 -27.66
CA ARG A 43 7.40 18.56 -28.02
C ARG A 43 7.12 18.86 -29.49
N ASP A 44 7.45 17.92 -30.39
CA ASP A 44 7.21 18.04 -31.82
C ASP A 44 5.72 18.01 -32.16
N ALA A 45 4.94 17.14 -31.49
CA ALA A 45 3.49 17.11 -31.61
C ALA A 45 2.86 18.44 -31.17
N ALA A 46 3.25 18.95 -30.00
CA ALA A 46 2.79 20.24 -29.49
C ALA A 46 3.17 21.41 -30.41
N ALA A 47 4.36 21.37 -31.04
CA ALA A 47 4.78 22.36 -32.02
C ALA A 47 3.94 22.32 -33.31
N ARG A 48 3.61 21.12 -33.80
CA ARG A 48 2.71 20.93 -34.97
C ARG A 48 1.29 21.39 -34.68
N ASP A 49 0.75 21.05 -33.51
CA ASP A 49 -0.59 21.47 -33.10
C ASP A 49 -0.66 22.98 -32.88
N ALA A 50 0.36 23.59 -32.26
CA ALA A 50 0.46 25.04 -32.15
C ALA A 50 0.54 25.73 -33.52
N ALA A 51 1.30 25.18 -34.46
CA ALA A 51 1.38 25.71 -35.83
C ALA A 51 0.04 25.59 -36.58
N ARG A 52 -0.66 24.47 -36.41
CA ARG A 52 -1.99 24.23 -37.00
C ARG A 52 -3.06 25.14 -36.38
N ASP A 53 -3.02 25.34 -35.07
CA ASP A 53 -3.92 26.23 -34.35
C ASP A 53 -3.66 27.70 -34.69
N ALA A 54 -2.39 28.11 -34.81
CA ALA A 54 -2.01 29.45 -35.27
C ALA A 54 -2.49 29.71 -36.71
N ALA A 55 -2.42 28.71 -37.59
CA ALA A 55 -2.93 28.79 -38.95
C ALA A 55 -4.47 28.85 -39.02
N ALA A 56 -5.17 28.25 -38.05
CA ALA A 56 -6.64 28.17 -38.04
C ALA A 56 -7.35 29.28 -37.23
N ARG A 57 -6.71 29.84 -36.20
CA ARG A 57 -7.35 30.76 -35.22
C ARG A 57 -6.68 32.13 -35.10
N GLY A 58 -5.65 32.41 -35.90
CA GLY A 58 -4.85 33.63 -35.79
C GLY A 58 -3.97 33.65 -34.52
N PRO A 59 -3.12 34.69 -34.35
CA PRO A 59 -1.99 34.69 -33.40
C PRO A 59 -2.33 34.62 -31.90
N SER A 60 -3.61 34.57 -31.51
CA SER A 60 -4.08 34.81 -30.14
C SER A 60 -4.73 33.60 -29.44
N ALA A 61 -4.66 32.39 -30.00
CA ALA A 61 -5.16 31.19 -29.34
C ALA A 61 -4.06 30.51 -28.49
N PRO A 62 -4.31 30.17 -27.20
CA PRO A 62 -3.34 29.43 -26.41
C PRO A 62 -3.16 28.02 -26.96
N ALA A 63 -1.89 27.63 -27.23
CA ALA A 63 -1.54 26.33 -27.77
C ALA A 63 -2.09 25.18 -26.91
N ALA A 64 -2.80 24.23 -27.52
CA ALA A 64 -3.24 23.01 -26.85
C ALA A 64 -2.00 22.15 -26.54
N ARG A 65 -1.51 22.21 -25.30
CA ARG A 65 -0.44 21.35 -24.81
C ARG A 65 -0.94 19.90 -24.80
N GLN A 66 -0.45 19.06 -25.71
CA GLN A 66 -0.45 17.63 -25.47
C GLN A 66 0.61 17.35 -24.40
N ALA A 67 0.22 17.58 -23.14
CA ALA A 67 1.10 17.56 -21.99
C ALA A 67 1.43 16.11 -21.63
N MET A 68 2.72 15.78 -21.59
CA MET A 68 3.18 14.57 -20.92
C MET A 68 2.54 14.49 -19.53
N GLY A 69 1.90 13.36 -19.24
CA GLY A 69 1.36 13.09 -17.92
C GLY A 69 0.04 13.78 -17.56
N SER A 70 -0.84 14.09 -18.52
CA SER A 70 -2.19 14.59 -18.24
C SER A 70 -3.04 13.55 -17.48
N ILE A 71 -3.56 13.90 -16.30
CA ILE A 71 -4.51 13.06 -15.56
C ILE A 71 -5.81 12.88 -16.36
N GLY A 72 -6.20 13.87 -17.18
CA GLY A 72 -7.39 13.77 -18.04
C GLY A 72 -7.28 12.66 -19.09
N GLU A 73 -6.09 12.44 -19.65
CA GLU A 73 -5.86 11.35 -20.61
C GLU A 73 -6.00 9.96 -19.98
N LEU A 74 -5.69 9.84 -18.68
CA LEU A 74 -5.84 8.58 -17.93
C LEU A 74 -7.29 8.08 -17.94
N PHE A 75 -8.26 9.00 -17.92
CA PHE A 75 -9.69 8.69 -17.91
C PHE A 75 -10.37 8.78 -19.27
N GLY A 76 -9.75 9.48 -20.23
CA GLY A 76 -10.25 9.64 -21.59
C GLY A 76 -10.22 8.34 -22.41
N ASP A 77 -9.17 7.54 -22.28
CA ASP A 77 -9.06 6.25 -22.95
C ASP A 77 -9.66 5.11 -22.08
N PRO A 78 -10.63 4.33 -22.57
CA PRO A 78 -11.18 3.19 -21.85
C PRO A 78 -10.13 2.17 -21.36
N ARG A 79 -9.03 2.00 -22.11
CA ARG A 79 -7.92 1.10 -21.76
C ARG A 79 -7.17 1.59 -20.53
N TRP A 80 -6.75 2.85 -20.52
CA TRP A 80 -5.99 3.42 -19.39
C TRP A 80 -6.87 3.62 -18.17
N ARG A 81 -8.15 3.97 -18.36
CA ARG A 81 -9.13 4.06 -17.28
C ARG A 81 -9.30 2.74 -16.55
N ARG A 82 -9.44 1.64 -17.30
CA ARG A 82 -9.51 0.29 -16.71
C ARG A 82 -8.25 -0.02 -15.90
N ASN A 83 -7.07 0.24 -16.46
CA ASN A 83 -5.80 -0.02 -15.79
C ASN A 83 -5.62 0.83 -14.53
N ALA A 84 -6.05 2.10 -14.56
CA ALA A 84 -6.04 2.99 -13.40
C ALA A 84 -6.97 2.48 -12.29
N ILE A 85 -8.20 2.08 -12.61
CA ILE A 85 -9.15 1.53 -11.63
C ILE A 85 -8.58 0.25 -10.99
N VAL A 86 -8.06 -0.68 -11.80
CA VAL A 86 -7.41 -1.90 -11.29
C VAL A 86 -6.23 -1.54 -10.37
N GLY A 87 -5.37 -0.62 -10.81
CA GLY A 87 -4.21 -0.18 -10.03
C GLY A 87 -4.59 0.46 -8.70
N ILE A 88 -5.62 1.32 -8.68
CA ILE A 88 -6.14 1.96 -7.45
C ILE A 88 -6.69 0.92 -6.49
N VAL A 89 -7.51 -0.03 -6.96
CA VAL A 89 -8.12 -1.04 -6.08
C VAL A 89 -7.05 -1.98 -5.51
N LEU A 90 -6.09 -2.42 -6.34
CA LEU A 90 -4.95 -3.23 -5.88
C LEU A 90 -4.10 -2.47 -4.87
N ALA A 91 -3.73 -1.22 -5.17
CA ALA A 91 -2.96 -0.38 -4.26
C ALA A 91 -3.73 -0.15 -2.96
N THR A 92 -5.02 0.11 -3.02
CA THR A 92 -5.87 0.34 -1.84
C THR A 92 -5.89 -0.90 -0.96
N ALA A 93 -6.06 -2.09 -1.54
CA ALA A 93 -6.05 -3.34 -0.78
C ALA A 93 -4.73 -3.54 -0.01
N GLY A 94 -3.57 -3.37 -0.65
CA GLY A 94 -2.30 -3.55 0.05
C GLY A 94 -1.94 -2.39 0.99
N VAL A 95 -2.25 -1.13 0.63
CA VAL A 95 -1.96 0.02 1.50
C VAL A 95 -2.86 0.01 2.74
N MET A 96 -4.15 -0.31 2.61
CA MET A 96 -5.02 -0.52 3.78
C MET A 96 -4.63 -1.76 4.58
N GLY A 97 -4.22 -2.84 3.92
CA GLY A 97 -3.71 -4.03 4.59
C GLY A 97 -2.49 -3.74 5.48
N LEU A 98 -1.61 -2.82 5.07
CA LEU A 98 -0.47 -2.39 5.87
C LEU A 98 -0.84 -1.33 6.92
N TRP A 99 -1.33 -0.17 6.49
CA TRP A 99 -1.55 0.99 7.36
C TRP A 99 -2.84 0.89 8.18
N GLY A 100 -3.82 0.16 7.69
CA GLY A 100 -5.09 -0.07 8.38
C GLY A 100 -5.02 -1.17 9.43
N VAL A 101 -4.17 -2.19 9.26
CA VAL A 101 -4.05 -3.31 10.21
C VAL A 101 -2.61 -3.76 10.50
N GLY A 102 -1.77 -3.93 9.48
CA GLY A 102 -0.39 -4.44 9.67
C GLY A 102 0.47 -3.66 10.67
N PHE A 103 0.28 -2.35 10.80
CA PHE A 103 1.01 -1.51 11.78
C PHE A 103 0.41 -1.45 13.18
N TRP A 104 -0.67 -2.17 13.43
CA TRP A 104 -1.28 -2.30 14.76
C TRP A 104 -0.71 -3.46 15.57
N SER A 105 0.31 -4.16 15.07
CA SER A 105 1.02 -5.20 15.80
C SER A 105 1.69 -4.72 17.10
N PRO A 106 2.25 -3.48 17.21
CA PRO A 106 2.80 -3.03 18.48
C PRO A 106 1.70 -2.86 19.54
N GLU A 107 0.52 -2.40 19.15
CA GLU A 107 -0.64 -2.25 20.05
C GLU A 107 -1.16 -3.61 20.51
N LEU A 108 -1.21 -4.58 19.59
CA LEU A 108 -1.53 -5.97 19.89
C LEU A 108 -0.55 -6.54 20.94
N VAL A 109 0.75 -6.31 20.75
CA VAL A 109 1.79 -6.78 21.68
C VAL A 109 1.65 -6.13 23.05
N ARG A 110 1.53 -4.79 23.10
CA ARG A 110 1.44 -4.05 24.37
C ARG A 110 0.20 -4.43 25.17
N ASN A 111 -0.97 -4.35 24.54
CA ASN A 111 -2.23 -4.39 25.29
C ASN A 111 -2.79 -5.80 25.43
N GLN A 112 -2.57 -6.67 24.45
CA GLN A 112 -3.23 -7.98 24.39
C GLN A 112 -2.30 -9.12 24.78
N VAL A 113 -1.04 -9.08 24.35
CA VAL A 113 -0.06 -10.14 24.67
C VAL A 113 0.63 -9.86 26.01
N LEU A 114 0.93 -8.59 26.30
CA LEU A 114 1.69 -8.17 27.48
C LEU A 114 0.93 -7.20 28.39
N GLY A 115 -0.39 -7.09 28.28
CA GLY A 115 -1.17 -6.05 28.99
C GLY A 115 -1.01 -6.03 30.51
N GLY A 116 -0.66 -7.16 31.13
CA GLY A 116 -0.38 -7.26 32.58
C GLY A 116 1.07 -7.03 32.99
N GLN A 117 1.99 -6.82 32.04
CA GLN A 117 3.41 -6.62 32.31
C GLN A 117 3.76 -5.14 32.52
N PRO A 118 4.89 -4.83 33.16
CA PRO A 118 5.42 -3.47 33.24
C PRO A 118 5.57 -2.79 31.88
N LYS A 119 5.34 -1.47 31.84
CA LYS A 119 5.30 -0.68 30.59
C LYS A 119 6.62 -0.74 29.80
N ASP A 120 7.75 -0.76 30.49
CA ASP A 120 9.09 -0.89 29.91
C ASP A 120 9.27 -2.24 29.18
N VAL A 121 8.75 -3.32 29.75
CA VAL A 121 8.72 -4.64 29.11
C VAL A 121 7.82 -4.62 27.87
N GLN A 122 6.61 -4.06 27.99
CA GLN A 122 5.68 -3.92 26.85
C GLN A 122 6.33 -3.13 25.70
N ASP A 123 6.97 -1.99 26.00
CA ASP A 123 7.59 -1.11 25.01
C ASP A 123 8.80 -1.76 24.34
N TRP A 124 9.61 -2.53 25.09
CA TRP A 124 10.72 -3.29 24.52
C TRP A 124 10.23 -4.35 23.54
N TYR A 125 9.25 -5.18 23.93
CA TYR A 125 8.71 -6.23 23.06
C TYR A 125 7.99 -5.66 21.84
N ALA A 126 7.23 -4.57 22.00
CA ALA A 126 6.56 -3.91 20.89
C ALA A 126 7.56 -3.33 19.88
N SER A 127 8.68 -2.78 20.36
CA SER A 127 9.76 -2.27 19.51
C SER A 127 10.48 -3.40 18.76
N MET A 128 10.76 -4.52 19.45
CA MET A 128 11.36 -5.70 18.83
C MET A 128 10.43 -6.35 17.82
N ALA A 129 9.14 -6.50 18.15
CA ALA A 129 8.10 -7.00 17.26
C ALA A 129 8.05 -6.20 15.96
N PHE A 130 8.08 -4.86 16.06
CA PHE A 130 8.09 -4.00 14.89
C PHE A 130 9.39 -4.13 14.09
N LEU A 131 10.55 -4.19 14.76
CA LEU A 131 11.84 -4.36 14.09
C LEU A 131 11.90 -5.65 13.26
N ILE A 132 11.54 -6.79 13.85
CA ILE A 132 11.56 -8.09 13.15
C ILE A 132 10.47 -8.18 12.09
N GLN A 133 9.34 -7.48 12.27
CA GLN A 133 8.33 -7.30 11.22
C GLN A 133 8.93 -6.57 10.01
N GLN A 134 9.71 -5.51 10.21
CA GLN A 134 10.37 -4.81 9.10
C GLN A 134 11.44 -5.67 8.40
N MET A 135 12.11 -6.58 9.12
CA MET A 135 13.01 -7.57 8.50
C MET A 135 12.23 -8.55 7.62
N GLY A 136 11.08 -9.05 8.10
CA GLY A 136 10.18 -9.85 7.29
C GLY A 136 9.68 -9.11 6.06
N ALA A 137 9.33 -7.83 6.22
CA ALA A 137 8.87 -6.95 5.15
C ALA A 137 9.88 -6.80 4.02
N PHE A 138 11.15 -6.61 4.37
CA PHE A 138 12.24 -6.60 3.42
C PHE A 138 12.22 -7.88 2.58
N LEU A 139 12.25 -9.05 3.23
CA LEU A 139 12.23 -10.35 2.55
C LEU A 139 10.96 -10.55 1.69
N GLY A 140 9.81 -10.08 2.16
CA GLY A 140 8.54 -10.15 1.42
C GLY A 140 8.57 -9.37 0.11
N ILE A 141 9.09 -8.14 0.13
CA ILE A 141 9.23 -7.32 -1.08
C ILE A 141 10.17 -7.99 -2.09
N PHE A 142 11.31 -8.51 -1.63
CA PHE A 142 12.24 -9.26 -2.50
C PHE A 142 11.60 -10.53 -3.07
N ALA A 143 10.86 -11.28 -2.24
CA ALA A 143 10.16 -12.48 -2.69
C ALA A 143 9.14 -12.17 -3.79
N PHE A 144 8.38 -11.07 -3.67
CA PHE A 144 7.48 -10.64 -4.75
C PHE A 144 8.24 -10.42 -6.05
N SER A 145 9.33 -9.65 -6.02
CA SER A 145 10.14 -9.36 -7.21
C SER A 145 10.64 -10.62 -7.90
N ILE A 146 11.15 -11.60 -7.14
CA ILE A 146 11.59 -12.89 -7.69
C ILE A 146 10.41 -13.67 -8.28
N LEU A 147 9.30 -13.77 -7.56
CA LEU A 147 8.14 -14.56 -7.98
C LEU A 147 7.48 -14.02 -9.25
N THR A 148 7.49 -12.71 -9.48
CA THR A 148 6.94 -12.14 -10.74
C THR A 148 7.67 -12.61 -11.99
N GLY A 149 8.97 -12.94 -11.88
CA GLY A 149 9.75 -13.54 -12.96
C GLY A 149 9.41 -15.01 -13.18
N ILE A 150 9.04 -15.73 -12.14
CA ILE A 150 8.74 -17.17 -12.18
C ILE A 150 7.30 -17.40 -12.64
N ILE A 151 6.32 -16.94 -11.86
CA ILE A 151 4.90 -17.27 -12.04
C ILE A 151 4.07 -16.16 -12.70
N GLY A 152 4.64 -14.98 -12.95
CA GLY A 152 3.93 -13.83 -13.53
C GLY A 152 3.32 -12.88 -12.51
N ARG A 153 2.84 -11.72 -12.96
CA ARG A 153 2.45 -10.63 -12.05
C ARG A 153 1.14 -10.95 -11.35
N ARG A 154 0.12 -11.39 -12.10
CA ARG A 154 -1.22 -11.64 -11.55
C ARG A 154 -1.21 -12.78 -10.51
N PRO A 155 -0.58 -13.95 -10.75
CA PRO A 155 -0.48 -15.00 -9.72
C PRO A 155 0.30 -14.57 -8.48
N THR A 156 1.38 -13.78 -8.63
CA THR A 156 2.11 -13.26 -7.46
C THR A 156 1.25 -12.29 -6.65
N PHE A 157 0.42 -11.45 -7.29
CA PHE A 157 -0.56 -10.64 -6.57
C PHE A 157 -1.58 -11.50 -5.80
N VAL A 158 -2.17 -12.53 -6.44
CA VAL A 158 -3.09 -13.46 -5.77
C VAL A 158 -2.44 -14.05 -4.52
N LEU A 159 -1.23 -14.59 -4.66
CA LEU A 159 -0.46 -15.17 -3.56
C LEU A 159 -0.22 -14.15 -2.44
N SER A 160 0.25 -12.94 -2.78
CA SER A 160 0.56 -11.91 -1.78
C SER A 160 -0.68 -11.44 -1.00
N LEU A 161 -1.83 -11.29 -1.67
CA LEU A 161 -3.07 -10.86 -1.02
C LEU A 161 -3.67 -11.98 -0.16
N LEU A 162 -3.64 -13.24 -0.62
CA LEU A 162 -4.07 -14.39 0.18
C LEU A 162 -3.17 -14.57 1.41
N LEU A 163 -1.87 -14.44 1.23
CA LEU A 163 -0.92 -14.54 2.32
C LEU A 163 -1.10 -13.38 3.32
N GLY A 164 -1.30 -12.15 2.84
CA GLY A 164 -1.63 -10.99 3.67
C GLY A 164 -2.92 -11.20 4.48
N LEU A 165 -3.98 -11.70 3.85
CA LEU A 165 -5.24 -12.03 4.52
C LEU A 165 -5.04 -13.09 5.61
N ALA A 166 -4.45 -14.23 5.24
CA ALA A 166 -4.25 -15.36 6.15
C ALA A 166 -3.36 -14.99 7.35
N THR A 167 -2.30 -14.22 7.13
CA THR A 167 -1.37 -13.83 8.19
C THR A 167 -1.93 -12.75 9.09
N VAL A 168 -2.70 -11.79 8.58
CA VAL A 168 -3.39 -10.82 9.44
C VAL A 168 -4.42 -11.54 10.33
N ILE A 169 -5.23 -12.45 9.77
CA ILE A 169 -6.16 -13.28 10.56
C ILE A 169 -5.39 -14.11 11.58
N GLY A 170 -4.29 -14.74 11.17
CA GLY A 170 -3.41 -15.54 12.03
C GLY A 170 -2.86 -14.74 13.22
N VAL A 171 -2.21 -13.59 12.95
CA VAL A 171 -1.58 -12.79 13.99
C VAL A 171 -2.61 -12.17 14.94
N PHE A 172 -3.61 -11.49 14.40
CA PHE A 172 -4.59 -10.79 15.23
C PHE A 172 -5.60 -11.73 15.89
N GLY A 173 -5.85 -12.91 15.32
CA GLY A 173 -6.71 -13.93 15.91
C GLY A 173 -6.04 -14.78 16.97
N PHE A 174 -4.75 -15.13 16.81
CA PHE A 174 -4.14 -16.22 17.57
C PHE A 174 -2.88 -15.84 18.36
N MET A 175 -2.31 -14.65 18.16
CA MET A 175 -1.12 -14.23 18.93
C MET A 175 -1.51 -13.85 20.36
N THR A 176 -1.27 -14.74 21.32
CA THR A 176 -1.60 -14.57 22.75
C THR A 176 -0.39 -14.67 23.67
N GLN A 177 0.70 -15.28 23.21
CA GLN A 177 1.90 -15.54 24.03
C GLN A 177 3.12 -14.73 23.53
N PRO A 178 4.03 -14.30 24.42
CA PRO A 178 5.21 -13.53 24.03
C PRO A 178 6.16 -14.28 23.08
N SER A 179 6.22 -15.61 23.18
CA SER A 179 7.05 -16.46 22.30
C SER A 179 6.61 -16.39 20.84
N GLN A 180 5.33 -16.11 20.58
CA GLN A 180 4.77 -16.09 19.23
C GLN A 180 5.18 -14.86 18.43
N ILE A 181 5.55 -13.77 19.11
CA ILE A 181 6.01 -12.52 18.50
C ILE A 181 7.17 -12.79 17.52
N TRP A 182 8.10 -13.65 17.91
CA TRP A 182 9.35 -13.88 17.18
C TRP A 182 9.19 -14.55 15.82
N TRP A 183 8.05 -15.17 15.53
CA TRP A 183 7.78 -15.78 14.23
C TRP A 183 6.53 -15.19 13.54
N MET A 184 5.52 -14.76 14.30
CA MET A 184 4.32 -14.15 13.74
C MET A 184 4.55 -12.74 13.20
N CYS A 185 5.34 -11.91 13.90
CA CYS A 185 5.60 -10.53 13.44
C CYS A 185 6.46 -10.47 12.16
N PRO A 186 7.55 -11.25 12.01
CA PRO A 186 8.26 -11.35 10.73
C PRO A 186 7.35 -11.82 9.60
N LEU A 187 6.52 -12.85 9.85
CA LEU A 187 5.59 -13.37 8.87
C LEU A 187 4.55 -12.31 8.47
N LEU A 188 3.99 -11.58 9.44
CA LEU A 188 3.09 -10.47 9.19
C LEU A 188 3.74 -9.41 8.28
N GLY A 189 4.98 -9.03 8.57
CA GLY A 189 5.72 -8.06 7.77
C GLY A 189 5.98 -8.56 6.35
N PHE A 190 6.44 -9.80 6.22
CA PHE A 190 6.65 -10.47 4.95
C PHE A 190 5.38 -10.38 4.10
N SER A 191 4.25 -10.82 4.63
CA SER A 191 3.03 -10.95 3.87
C SER A 191 2.33 -9.62 3.56
N THR A 192 2.29 -8.70 4.52
CA THR A 192 1.62 -7.39 4.34
C THR A 192 2.40 -6.44 3.43
N LEU A 193 3.73 -6.53 3.39
CA LEU A 193 4.55 -5.70 2.49
C LEU A 193 4.93 -6.39 1.18
N MET A 194 4.80 -7.71 1.05
CA MET A 194 5.10 -8.44 -0.19
C MET A 194 4.43 -7.81 -1.41
N VAL A 195 3.16 -7.43 -1.31
CA VAL A 195 2.39 -6.78 -2.40
C VAL A 195 3.02 -5.47 -2.92
N PHE A 196 3.80 -4.76 -2.10
CA PHE A 196 4.42 -3.49 -2.49
C PHE A 196 5.55 -3.67 -3.51
N GLY A 197 6.21 -4.83 -3.53
CA GLY A 197 7.14 -5.19 -4.61
C GLY A 197 6.45 -5.27 -5.97
N GLY A 198 5.14 -5.53 -5.99
CA GLY A 198 4.35 -5.52 -7.22
C GLY A 198 4.06 -4.15 -7.76
N TYR A 199 3.92 -3.13 -6.92
CA TYR A 199 3.60 -1.78 -7.39
C TYR A 199 4.74 -1.16 -8.20
N SER A 200 5.99 -1.46 -7.87
CA SER A 200 7.16 -0.96 -8.60
C SER A 200 7.38 -1.66 -9.95
N ILE A 201 6.86 -2.87 -10.13
CA ILE A 201 7.00 -3.65 -11.37
C ILE A 201 5.77 -3.50 -12.24
N TYR A 202 4.59 -3.77 -11.68
CA TYR A 202 3.35 -3.92 -12.42
C TYR A 202 2.74 -2.58 -12.85
N PHE A 203 2.75 -1.55 -11.99
CA PHE A 203 2.11 -0.28 -12.36
C PHE A 203 2.82 0.39 -13.54
N PRO A 204 4.17 0.41 -13.63
CA PRO A 204 4.84 0.91 -14.82
C PRO A 204 4.50 0.15 -16.12
N GLU A 205 4.17 -1.13 -16.03
CA GLU A 205 3.79 -2.00 -17.16
C GLU A 205 2.34 -1.78 -17.62
N LEU A 206 1.49 -1.16 -16.78
CA LEU A 206 0.09 -0.86 -17.11
C LEU A 206 -0.09 0.36 -18.02
N PHE A 207 0.89 1.25 -18.08
CA PHE A 207 0.75 2.56 -18.70
C PHE A 207 1.83 2.83 -19.75
N PRO A 208 1.48 3.54 -20.84
CA PRO A 208 2.44 3.86 -21.88
C PRO A 208 3.47 4.88 -21.40
N THR A 209 4.61 4.96 -22.08
CA THR A 209 5.76 5.76 -21.63
C THR A 209 5.38 7.21 -21.30
N ARG A 210 4.47 7.82 -22.06
CA ARG A 210 3.98 9.19 -21.83
C ARG A 210 3.09 9.38 -20.59
N LEU A 211 2.41 8.32 -20.12
CA LEU A 211 1.49 8.35 -18.96
C LEU A 211 2.05 7.58 -17.76
N ARG A 212 3.17 6.87 -17.91
CA ARG A 212 3.69 5.92 -16.91
C ARG A 212 3.87 6.53 -15.53
N ALA A 213 4.59 7.64 -15.44
CA ALA A 213 4.83 8.31 -14.17
C ALA A 213 3.53 8.80 -13.51
N THR A 214 2.64 9.41 -14.30
CA THR A 214 1.34 9.89 -13.83
C THR A 214 0.44 8.76 -13.38
N GLY A 215 0.33 7.67 -14.16
CA GLY A 215 -0.51 6.51 -13.83
C GLY A 215 -0.06 5.80 -12.56
N VAL A 216 1.26 5.55 -12.42
CA VAL A 216 1.85 4.95 -11.21
C VAL A 216 1.58 5.85 -9.99
N GLY A 217 1.88 7.15 -10.11
CA GLY A 217 1.68 8.12 -9.05
C GLY A 217 0.20 8.26 -8.67
N PHE A 218 -0.70 8.27 -9.65
CA PHE A 218 -2.14 8.37 -9.44
C PHE A 218 -2.68 7.16 -8.67
N CYS A 219 -2.42 5.94 -9.15
CA CYS A 219 -2.86 4.71 -8.50
C CYS A 219 -2.40 4.66 -7.03
N TYR A 220 -1.13 4.97 -6.78
CA TYR A 220 -0.55 4.84 -5.45
C TYR A 220 -0.99 5.96 -4.49
N ASN A 221 -1.05 7.21 -4.95
CA ASN A 221 -1.46 8.33 -4.10
C ASN A 221 -2.95 8.30 -3.79
N VAL A 222 -3.81 7.99 -4.76
CA VAL A 222 -5.25 7.82 -4.52
C VAL A 222 -5.49 6.72 -3.50
N ALA A 223 -4.82 5.57 -3.65
CA ALA A 223 -4.90 4.49 -2.67
C ALA A 223 -4.45 4.93 -1.27
N ARG A 224 -3.42 5.77 -1.14
CA ARG A 224 -3.00 6.33 0.16
C ARG A 224 -4.06 7.24 0.77
N TYR A 225 -4.73 8.07 -0.01
CA TYR A 225 -5.83 8.90 0.48
C TYR A 225 -7.01 8.05 0.95
N VAL A 226 -7.38 7.02 0.19
CA VAL A 226 -8.44 6.07 0.60
C VAL A 226 -8.01 5.33 1.87
N ALA A 227 -6.76 4.87 1.94
CA ALA A 227 -6.24 4.15 3.10
C ALA A 227 -6.09 5.00 4.36
N ALA A 228 -6.01 6.34 4.24
CA ALA A 228 -6.02 7.24 5.40
C ALA A 228 -7.32 7.13 6.23
N ALA A 229 -8.41 6.65 5.62
CA ALA A 229 -9.65 6.33 6.34
C ALA A 229 -9.58 5.04 7.15
N ALA A 230 -8.61 4.15 6.88
CA ALA A 230 -8.55 2.82 7.49
C ALA A 230 -8.29 2.85 9.01
N PRO A 231 -7.37 3.68 9.55
CA PRO A 231 -7.21 3.82 11.01
C PRO A 231 -8.48 4.32 11.71
N PHE A 232 -9.22 5.23 11.07
CA PHE A 232 -10.48 5.74 11.61
C PHE A 232 -11.56 4.65 11.60
N ALA A 233 -11.70 3.92 10.48
CA ALA A 233 -12.59 2.78 10.39
C ALA A 233 -12.25 1.70 11.42
N LEU A 234 -10.96 1.42 11.65
CA LEU A 234 -10.52 0.48 12.70
C LEU A 234 -10.98 0.94 14.08
N GLY A 235 -10.78 2.22 14.42
CA GLY A 235 -11.24 2.78 15.69
C GLY A 235 -12.75 2.66 15.88
N LEU A 236 -13.53 3.03 14.85
CA LEU A 236 -14.99 2.89 14.87
C LEU A 236 -15.42 1.43 15.03
N LEU A 237 -14.82 0.50 14.28
CA LEU A 237 -15.09 -0.93 14.38
C LEU A 237 -14.77 -1.46 15.78
N ALA A 238 -13.62 -1.08 16.35
CA ALA A 238 -13.24 -1.48 17.70
C ALA A 238 -14.26 -0.99 18.74
N THR A 239 -14.76 0.25 18.61
CA THR A 239 -15.82 0.76 19.50
C THR A 239 -17.17 0.06 19.27
N ALA A 240 -17.49 -0.32 18.03
CA ALA A 240 -18.72 -1.02 17.70
C ALA A 240 -18.72 -2.44 18.27
N TYR A 241 -17.60 -3.16 18.16
CA TYR A 241 -17.42 -4.50 18.74
C TYR A 241 -17.35 -4.47 20.28
N ALA A 242 -16.98 -3.34 20.89
CA ALA A 242 -16.97 -3.16 22.35
C ALA A 242 -18.34 -2.78 22.94
N ALA A 243 -19.40 -2.67 22.12
CA ALA A 243 -20.70 -2.20 22.57
C ALA A 243 -21.34 -3.18 23.60
N PRO A 244 -21.78 -2.70 24.79
CA PRO A 244 -22.40 -3.56 25.80
C PRO A 244 -23.69 -4.24 25.29
N PRO A 245 -23.97 -5.49 25.73
CA PRO A 245 -25.22 -6.18 25.42
C PRO A 245 -26.43 -5.33 25.81
N GLY A 246 -27.43 -5.23 24.92
CA GLY A 246 -28.65 -4.44 25.13
C GLY A 246 -28.56 -2.96 24.73
N SER A 247 -27.41 -2.47 24.27
CA SER A 247 -27.32 -1.13 23.65
C SER A 247 -27.92 -1.12 22.23
N GLY A 248 -28.42 0.03 21.77
CA GLY A 248 -28.91 0.18 20.39
C GLY A 248 -27.85 -0.10 19.31
N ARG A 249 -26.56 -0.11 19.69
CA ARG A 249 -25.43 -0.53 18.84
C ARG A 249 -25.24 -2.05 18.84
N ALA A 250 -25.48 -2.73 19.96
CA ALA A 250 -25.50 -4.20 20.02
C ALA A 250 -26.66 -4.79 19.19
N ALA A 251 -27.80 -4.08 19.11
CA ALA A 251 -28.93 -4.47 18.26
C ALA A 251 -28.62 -4.50 16.76
N GLN A 252 -27.49 -3.93 16.31
CA GLN A 252 -27.02 -4.01 14.93
C GLN A 252 -26.36 -5.37 14.61
N GLY A 253 -26.32 -6.32 15.56
CA GLY A 253 -25.85 -7.69 15.34
C GLY A 253 -24.34 -7.85 15.12
N LEU A 254 -23.58 -6.75 15.15
CA LEU A 254 -22.13 -6.74 14.93
C LEU A 254 -21.35 -7.35 16.10
N SER A 255 -21.87 -7.28 17.33
CA SER A 255 -21.32 -7.97 18.50
C SER A 255 -21.56 -9.48 18.45
N GLU A 256 -22.51 -9.95 17.64
CA GLU A 256 -22.90 -11.36 17.50
C GLU A 256 -22.39 -12.01 16.21
N LEU A 257 -21.52 -11.33 15.45
CA LEU A 257 -20.84 -11.87 14.27
C LEU A 257 -19.81 -12.95 14.70
N THR A 258 -20.36 -14.06 15.21
CA THR A 258 -19.75 -15.16 15.96
C THR A 258 -18.93 -16.12 15.10
N LEU A 259 -18.85 -15.88 13.78
CA LEU A 259 -18.03 -16.68 12.86
C LEU A 259 -16.53 -16.58 13.18
N LEU A 260 -16.10 -15.49 13.84
CA LEU A 260 -14.71 -15.31 14.28
C LEU A 260 -14.45 -15.72 15.74
N GLY A 261 -15.49 -15.71 16.59
CA GLY A 261 -15.40 -16.26 17.95
C GLY A 261 -15.20 -17.78 17.96
N SER A 262 -15.64 -18.48 16.91
CA SER A 262 -15.39 -19.92 16.73
C SER A 262 -13.98 -20.23 16.21
N LEU A 263 -13.23 -19.22 15.74
CA LEU A 263 -11.88 -19.41 15.21
C LEU A 263 -10.78 -19.34 16.27
N GLY A 264 -11.04 -18.94 17.52
CA GLY A 264 -10.02 -18.90 18.58
C GLY A 264 -10.29 -17.88 19.69
N SER A 265 -9.26 -17.53 20.48
CA SER A 265 -9.32 -16.60 21.63
C SER A 265 -9.49 -15.12 21.22
N VAL A 266 -10.52 -14.83 20.43
CA VAL A 266 -10.78 -13.48 19.93
C VAL A 266 -11.69 -12.73 20.91
N ASP A 267 -11.43 -12.76 22.22
CA ASP A 267 -12.27 -12.08 23.23
C ASP A 267 -12.01 -10.56 23.30
N ASN A 268 -11.53 -9.94 22.22
CA ASN A 268 -11.19 -8.52 22.21
C ASN A 268 -11.72 -7.77 20.97
N PRO A 269 -12.52 -6.69 21.16
CA PRO A 269 -13.03 -5.82 20.09
C PRO A 269 -11.98 -5.31 19.11
N PHE A 270 -10.77 -5.02 19.57
CA PHE A 270 -9.65 -4.58 18.72
C PHE A 270 -9.21 -5.67 17.75
N ARG A 271 -9.14 -6.93 18.20
CA ARG A 271 -8.77 -8.06 17.33
C ARG A 271 -9.80 -8.27 16.23
N TYR A 272 -11.09 -8.19 16.57
CA TYR A 272 -12.17 -8.23 15.59
C TYR A 272 -12.07 -7.10 14.56
N ALA A 273 -11.85 -5.87 15.02
CA ALA A 273 -11.66 -4.72 14.14
C ALA A 273 -10.52 -4.95 13.13
N CYS A 274 -9.37 -5.42 13.61
CA CYS A 274 -8.22 -5.73 12.76
C CYS A 274 -8.55 -6.81 11.71
N ILE A 275 -9.22 -7.89 12.10
CA ILE A 275 -9.58 -8.97 11.19
C ILE A 275 -10.62 -8.50 10.16
N THR A 276 -11.60 -7.70 10.57
CA THR A 276 -12.59 -7.11 9.65
C THR A 276 -11.94 -6.19 8.63
N VAL A 277 -10.96 -5.37 9.04
CA VAL A 277 -10.18 -4.53 8.11
C VAL A 277 -9.37 -5.41 7.14
N ALA A 278 -8.92 -6.60 7.55
CA ALA A 278 -8.20 -7.55 6.69
C ALA A 278 -9.03 -8.02 5.49
N CYS A 279 -10.37 -8.00 5.58
CA CYS A 279 -11.25 -8.33 4.44
C CYS A 279 -11.00 -7.42 3.22
N ILE A 280 -10.29 -6.29 3.35
CA ILE A 280 -9.85 -5.48 2.22
C ILE A 280 -9.00 -6.26 1.20
N TYR A 281 -8.25 -7.27 1.64
CA TYR A 281 -7.50 -8.14 0.74
C TYR A 281 -8.42 -8.92 -0.21
N VAL A 282 -9.64 -9.24 0.22
CA VAL A 282 -10.65 -9.91 -0.62
C VAL A 282 -11.10 -8.99 -1.75
N ILE A 283 -11.23 -7.68 -1.51
CA ILE A 283 -11.52 -6.71 -2.56
C ILE A 283 -10.41 -6.69 -3.61
N GLY A 284 -9.15 -6.75 -3.17
CA GLY A 284 -7.99 -6.87 -4.06
C GLY A 284 -8.04 -8.18 -4.88
N LEU A 285 -8.46 -9.30 -4.29
CA LEU A 285 -8.60 -10.57 -5.01
C LEU A 285 -9.70 -10.50 -6.07
N PHE A 286 -10.81 -9.81 -5.79
CA PHE A 286 -11.91 -9.63 -6.75
C PHE A 286 -11.53 -8.79 -7.97
N VAL A 287 -10.56 -7.86 -7.85
CA VAL A 287 -10.14 -7.04 -8.99
C VAL A 287 -9.11 -7.73 -9.89
N LEU A 288 -8.38 -8.74 -9.38
CA LEU A 288 -7.32 -9.43 -10.13
C LEU A 288 -7.77 -10.12 -11.42
N PRO A 289 -8.98 -10.70 -11.54
CA PRO A 289 -9.50 -11.18 -12.82
C PRO A 289 -9.52 -10.13 -13.94
N PHE A 290 -9.67 -8.85 -13.57
CA PHE A 290 -9.70 -7.73 -14.50
C PHE A 290 -8.31 -7.16 -14.79
N ALA A 291 -7.29 -7.58 -14.04
CA ALA A 291 -5.91 -7.13 -14.18
C ALA A 291 -5.22 -7.83 -15.36
N PRO A 292 -4.66 -7.09 -16.34
CA PRO A 292 -3.94 -7.70 -17.46
C PRO A 292 -2.64 -8.37 -16.97
N GLU A 293 -2.36 -9.60 -17.38
CA GLU A 293 -1.03 -10.19 -17.17
C GLU A 293 -0.02 -9.50 -18.09
N THR A 294 1.11 -9.07 -17.54
CA THR A 294 2.13 -8.25 -18.23
C THR A 294 3.46 -8.99 -18.39
N LYS A 295 3.63 -10.17 -17.78
CA LYS A 295 4.84 -10.99 -17.96
C LYS A 295 5.09 -11.26 -19.45
N ASP A 296 6.33 -11.02 -19.88
CA ASP A 296 6.86 -11.27 -21.22
C ASP A 296 6.09 -10.56 -22.36
N LYS A 297 5.36 -9.48 -22.04
CA LYS A 297 4.64 -8.67 -23.03
C LYS A 297 5.36 -7.35 -23.29
N PRO A 298 5.28 -6.82 -24.52
CA PRO A 298 5.80 -5.49 -24.81
C PRO A 298 5.06 -4.44 -23.97
N LEU A 299 5.76 -3.36 -23.63
CA LEU A 299 5.15 -2.24 -22.93
C LEU A 299 4.03 -1.64 -23.80
N PRO A 300 2.92 -1.21 -23.20
CA PRO A 300 1.89 -0.46 -23.91
C PRO A 300 2.48 0.81 -24.52
N GLU A 301 2.11 1.13 -25.75
CA GLU A 301 2.27 2.45 -26.38
C GLU A 301 0.90 3.09 -26.59
#